data_AF-A0A170VU53-F1
#
_entry.id   AF-A0A170VU53-F1
#
_cell.length_a   1.000
_cell.length_b   1.000
_cell.length_c   1.000
_cell.angle_alpha   90.00
_cell.angle_beta   90.00
_cell.angle_gamma   90.00
#
_symmetry.space_group_name_H-M   'P 1'
#
loop_
_entity.id
_entity.type
_entity.pdbx_description
1 polymer ?
#
loop_
_entity_poly.entity_id
_entity_poly.type
_entity_poly.pdbx_seq_one_letter_code
_entity_poly.pdbx_strand_id
1 'polypeptide(L)'
;KVEIPIGVSPSAMQKMAHPDGECANARAVGEKGSVYILSTLSTSSLEEVAEAAPDTIKWFQLYIYYNRDSTKELIKRAENAGYKALVVTVDANVFGLRYADTKNKFSPSSIFKIGQFF
;
A
#
# COMPACT_ATOMS: atom_id res chain seq x y z
N LYS A 1 19.83 5.31 0.34
CA LYS A 1 20.72 4.14 0.16
C LYS A 1 20.05 2.97 0.88
N VAL A 2 20.10 1.76 0.32
CA VAL A 2 19.57 0.55 0.96
C VAL A 2 20.72 -0.32 1.44
N GLU A 3 20.49 -1.11 2.49
CA GLU A 3 21.48 -2.04 3.04
C GLU A 3 21.50 -3.37 2.29
N ILE A 4 20.33 -3.79 1.78
CA ILE A 4 20.15 -5.04 1.04
C ILE A 4 19.42 -4.80 -0.30
N PRO A 5 19.69 -5.61 -1.34
CA PRO A 5 19.05 -5.48 -2.66
C PRO A 5 17.69 -6.20 -2.72
N ILE A 6 16.94 -6.19 -1.62
CA ILE A 6 15.63 -6.83 -1.49
C ILE A 6 14.70 -5.78 -0.91
N GLY A 7 13.48 -5.68 -1.44
CA GLY A 7 12.41 -4.81 -0.94
C GLY A 7 11.09 -5.58 -0.79
N VAL A 8 10.14 -5.01 -0.07
CA VAL A 8 8.80 -5.59 0.11
C VAL A 8 7.84 -5.01 -0.92
N SER A 9 7.26 -5.89 -1.73
CA SER A 9 6.31 -5.55 -2.78
C SER A 9 4.95 -5.11 -2.22
N PRO A 10 4.17 -4.31 -2.97
CA PRO A 10 2.88 -3.85 -2.51
C PRO A 10 1.90 -5.02 -2.40
N SER A 11 1.39 -5.24 -1.18
CA SER A 11 0.35 -6.22 -0.88
C SER A 11 -0.82 -5.50 -0.20
N ALA A 12 -2.02 -5.67 -0.75
CA ALA A 12 -3.24 -5.02 -0.27
C ALA A 12 -3.72 -5.62 1.06
N MET A 13 -4.42 -4.80 1.86
CA MET A 13 -5.21 -5.21 3.02
C MET A 13 -4.46 -6.04 4.08
N GLN A 14 -3.29 -5.57 4.51
CA GLN A 14 -2.42 -6.35 5.42
C GLN A 14 -3.05 -6.55 6.81
N LYS A 15 -4.03 -5.72 7.22
CA LYS A 15 -4.78 -5.93 8.46
C LYS A 15 -5.61 -7.22 8.48
N MET A 16 -5.84 -7.84 7.33
CA MET A 16 -6.41 -9.20 7.26
C MET A 16 -5.47 -10.28 7.83
N ALA A 17 -4.16 -10.05 7.80
CA ALA A 17 -3.17 -11.00 8.31
C ALA A 17 -2.80 -10.72 9.78
N HIS A 18 -2.70 -9.45 10.16
CA HIS A 18 -2.38 -9.03 11.53
C HIS A 18 -2.94 -7.62 11.83
N PRO A 19 -3.48 -7.32 13.02
CA PRO A 19 -4.09 -6.01 13.33
C PRO A 19 -3.20 -4.79 13.05
N ASP A 20 -1.88 -4.92 13.23
CA ASP A 20 -0.93 -3.84 12.97
C ASP A 20 -0.68 -3.57 11.46
N GLY A 21 -1.02 -4.54 10.61
CA GLY A 21 -0.99 -4.44 9.15
C GLY A 21 0.24 -3.77 8.56
N GLU A 22 0.00 -2.80 7.69
CA GLU A 22 1.02 -2.09 6.92
C GLU A 22 2.01 -1.32 7.80
N CYS A 23 1.58 -0.81 8.96
CA CYS A 23 2.44 -0.03 9.86
C CYS A 23 3.54 -0.90 10.49
N ALA A 24 3.19 -2.11 10.94
CA ALA A 24 4.20 -3.05 11.45
C ALA A 24 5.18 -3.50 10.36
N ASN A 25 4.66 -3.78 9.16
CA ASN A 25 5.49 -4.19 8.02
C ASN A 25 6.49 -3.09 7.62
N ALA A 26 6.02 -1.85 7.50
CA ALA A 26 6.89 -0.71 7.19
C ALA A 26 8.01 -0.53 8.23
N ARG A 27 7.70 -0.62 9.54
CA ARG A 27 8.72 -0.57 10.60
C ARG A 27 9.76 -1.68 10.44
N ALA A 28 9.32 -2.92 10.29
CA ALA A 28 10.21 -4.07 10.16
C ALA A 28 11.14 -3.95 8.93
N VAL A 29 10.63 -3.42 7.82
CA VAL A 29 11.43 -3.18 6.61
C VAL A 29 12.46 -2.07 6.82
N GLY A 30 12.08 -1.00 7.54
CA GLY A 30 12.98 0.07 7.96
C GLY A 30 14.15 -0.42 8.79
N GLU A 31 13.88 -1.28 9.78
CA GLU A 31 14.91 -1.91 10.64
C GLU A 31 15.91 -2.77 9.85
N LYS A 32 15.56 -3.23 8.65
CA LYS A 32 16.45 -3.97 7.74
C LYS A 32 17.11 -3.09 6.68
N GLY A 33 16.95 -1.76 6.77
CA GLY A 33 17.54 -0.82 5.82
C GLY A 33 17.05 -1.02 4.38
N SER A 34 15.81 -1.45 4.21
CA SER A 34 15.22 -1.86 2.94
C SER A 34 14.10 -0.90 2.48
N VAL A 35 13.47 -1.19 1.34
CA VAL A 35 12.38 -0.41 0.74
C VAL A 35 11.05 -1.11 0.98
N TYR A 36 10.09 -0.36 1.52
CA TYR A 36 8.69 -0.79 1.63
C TYR A 36 7.85 -0.11 0.56
N ILE A 37 7.04 -0.88 -0.17
CA ILE A 37 6.10 -0.34 -1.15
C ILE A 37 4.68 -0.48 -0.60
N LEU A 38 4.02 0.63 -0.31
CA LEU A 38 2.64 0.64 0.18
C LEU A 38 1.66 0.47 -1.00
N SER A 39 0.65 -0.38 -0.86
CA SER A 39 -0.42 -0.55 -1.86
C SER A 39 -1.45 0.59 -1.80
N THR A 40 -2.02 0.97 -2.95
CA THR A 40 -3.22 1.84 -2.98
C THR A 40 -4.39 1.24 -2.19
N LEU A 41 -4.48 -0.10 -2.13
CA LEU A 41 -5.54 -0.85 -1.43
C LEU A 41 -5.12 -1.25 0.00
N SER A 42 -4.27 -0.45 0.65
CA SER A 42 -3.86 -0.66 2.03
C SER A 42 -4.99 -0.43 3.03
N THR A 43 -4.90 -1.09 4.18
CA THR A 43 -5.82 -0.91 5.33
C THR A 43 -5.33 0.11 6.37
N SER A 44 -4.17 0.72 6.14
CA SER A 44 -3.71 1.94 6.79
C SER A 44 -3.52 3.04 5.75
N SER A 45 -3.73 4.29 6.13
CA SER A 45 -3.50 5.43 5.23
C SER A 45 -2.01 5.63 4.94
N LEU A 46 -1.71 6.39 3.89
CA LEU A 46 -0.32 6.73 3.57
C LEU A 46 0.33 7.53 4.70
N GLU A 47 -0.44 8.36 5.40
CA GLU A 47 0.01 9.19 6.52
C GLU A 47 0.29 8.35 7.76
N GLU A 48 -0.62 7.42 8.11
CA GLU A 48 -0.43 6.49 9.23
C GLU A 48 0.84 5.66 9.07
N VAL A 49 1.11 5.17 7.85
CA VAL A 49 2.32 4.39 7.56
C VAL A 49 3.57 5.28 7.58
N ALA A 50 3.45 6.54 7.13
CA ALA A 50 4.55 7.48 7.19
C ALA A 50 4.93 7.86 8.63
N GLU A 51 3.94 8.08 9.49
CA GLU A 51 4.12 8.35 10.92
C GLU A 51 4.68 7.13 11.66
N ALA A 52 4.17 5.93 11.37
CA ALA A 52 4.60 4.72 12.05
C ALA A 52 6.05 4.32 11.74
N ALA A 53 6.57 4.71 10.58
CA ALA A 53 7.88 4.32 10.09
C ALA A 53 8.61 5.49 9.40
N PRO A 54 8.92 6.59 10.12
CA PRO A 54 9.36 7.86 9.54
C PRO A 54 10.65 7.72 8.73
N ASP A 55 11.61 6.95 9.25
CA ASP A 55 12.94 6.76 8.64
C ASP A 55 12.99 5.69 7.54
N THR A 56 11.89 4.96 7.33
CA THR A 56 11.84 3.92 6.29
C THR A 56 11.73 4.54 4.91
N ILE A 57 12.50 4.01 3.94
CA ILE A 57 12.32 4.36 2.53
C ILE A 57 11.02 3.73 2.04
N LYS A 58 10.02 4.58 1.81
CA LYS A 58 8.68 4.17 1.37
C LYS A 58 8.43 4.60 -0.06
N TRP A 59 7.93 3.69 -0.87
CA TRP A 59 7.35 3.97 -2.19
C TRP A 59 5.85 3.73 -2.16
N PHE A 60 5.12 4.39 -3.05
CA PHE A 60 3.67 4.25 -3.12
C PHE A 60 3.27 3.59 -4.44
N GLN A 61 2.66 2.42 -4.36
CA GLN A 61 2.04 1.78 -5.50
C GLN A 61 0.72 2.47 -5.82
N LEU A 62 0.56 2.86 -7.08
CA LEU A 62 -0.55 3.65 -7.58
C LEU A 62 -1.35 2.87 -8.64
N TYR A 63 -2.65 2.72 -8.38
CA TYR A 63 -3.64 2.48 -9.43
C TYR A 63 -4.19 3.80 -9.98
N ILE A 64 -4.32 3.89 -11.30
CA ILE A 64 -4.92 5.07 -11.96
C ILE A 64 -6.44 4.90 -11.95
N TYR A 65 -7.12 5.70 -11.14
CA TYR A 65 -8.58 5.71 -11.09
C TYR A 65 -9.19 6.45 -12.27
N TYR A 66 -10.40 6.06 -12.66
CA TYR A 66 -11.16 6.74 -13.72
C TYR A 66 -11.26 8.25 -13.45
N ASN A 67 -11.61 8.63 -12.21
CA ASN A 67 -11.48 10.00 -11.75
C ASN A 67 -9.99 10.35 -11.56
N ARG A 68 -9.46 11.18 -12.47
CA ARG A 68 -8.07 11.61 -12.42
C ARG A 68 -7.78 12.55 -11.26
N ASP A 69 -8.77 13.25 -10.73
CA ASP A 69 -8.54 14.14 -9.59
C ASP A 69 -8.29 13.35 -8.31
N SER A 70 -8.99 12.23 -8.10
CA SER A 70 -8.67 11.28 -7.01
C SER A 70 -7.25 10.72 -7.13
N THR A 71 -6.80 10.44 -8.36
CA THR A 71 -5.42 9.97 -8.60
C THR A 71 -4.40 11.06 -8.28
N LYS A 72 -4.64 12.30 -8.72
CA LYS A 72 -3.77 13.45 -8.41
C LYS A 72 -3.71 13.74 -6.91
N GLU A 73 -4.83 13.62 -6.22
CA GLU A 73 -4.90 13.82 -4.77
C GLU A 73 -4.05 12.81 -4.01
N LEU A 74 -4.14 11.52 -4.39
CA LEU A 74 -3.28 10.48 -3.80
C LEU A 74 -1.80 10.73 -4.05
N ILE A 75 -1.42 11.19 -5.25
CA ILE A 75 -0.04 11.55 -5.57
C ILE A 75 0.43 12.67 -4.65
N LYS A 76 -0.34 13.77 -4.53
CA LYS A 76 0.01 14.91 -3.66
C LYS A 76 0.15 14.48 -2.20
N ARG A 77 -0.77 13.64 -1.71
CA ARG A 77 -0.71 13.12 -0.35
C ARG A 77 0.54 12.27 -0.13
N ALA A 78 0.89 11.38 -1.07
CA ALA A 78 2.11 10.58 -1.00
C ALA A 78 3.38 11.45 -1.00
N GLU A 79 3.43 12.48 -1.85
CA GLU A 79 4.53 13.46 -1.86
C GLU A 79 4.65 14.17 -0.51
N ASN A 80 3.53 14.69 0.02
CA ASN A 80 3.48 15.38 1.32
C ASN A 80 3.89 14.47 2.49
N ALA A 81 3.53 13.20 2.45
CA ALA A 81 3.92 12.20 3.45
C ALA A 81 5.34 11.66 3.26
N GLY A 82 6.10 12.20 2.29
CA GLY A 82 7.53 11.91 2.13
C GLY A 82 7.86 10.61 1.40
N TYR A 83 6.90 10.01 0.69
CA TYR A 83 7.15 8.84 -0.17
C TYR A 83 8.13 9.22 -1.28
N LYS A 84 9.06 8.32 -1.60
CA LYS A 84 10.22 8.63 -2.47
C LYS A 84 10.05 8.24 -3.93
N ALA A 85 9.02 7.45 -4.24
CA ALA A 85 8.72 7.06 -5.62
C ALA A 85 7.26 6.60 -5.75
N LEU A 86 6.77 6.67 -6.99
CA LEU A 86 5.51 6.05 -7.42
C LEU A 86 5.81 4.76 -8.18
N VAL A 87 5.04 3.71 -7.86
CA VAL A 87 5.07 2.43 -8.57
C VAL A 87 3.73 2.26 -9.28
N VAL A 88 3.66 2.64 -10.56
CA VAL A 88 2.41 2.60 -11.31
C VAL A 88 2.13 1.17 -11.77
N THR A 89 1.03 0.60 -11.31
CA THR A 89 0.61 -0.75 -11.71
C THR A 89 -0.23 -0.67 -12.98
N VAL A 90 0.28 -1.27 -14.07
CA VAL A 90 -0.33 -1.19 -15.42
C VAL A 90 -0.97 -2.50 -15.88
N ASP A 91 -0.84 -3.58 -15.12
CA ASP A 91 -1.27 -4.93 -15.48
C ASP A 91 -2.65 -5.32 -14.90
N ALA A 92 -3.26 -4.48 -14.06
CA ALA A 92 -4.54 -4.76 -13.41
C ALA A 92 -5.63 -3.76 -13.84
N ASN A 93 -5.79 -3.59 -15.15
CA ASN A 93 -6.95 -2.88 -15.72
C ASN A 93 -8.28 -3.58 -15.42
N VAL A 94 -8.24 -4.91 -15.31
CA VAL A 94 -9.32 -5.78 -14.84
C VAL A 94 -8.73 -6.74 -13.83
N PHE A 95 -9.44 -7.02 -12.73
CA PHE A 95 -8.98 -8.02 -11.78
C PHE A 95 -8.97 -9.42 -12.42
N GLY A 96 -7.87 -10.12 -12.25
CA GLY A 96 -7.75 -11.52 -12.71
C GLY A 96 -8.76 -12.45 -12.04
N LEU A 97 -9.11 -13.54 -12.72
CA LEU A 97 -9.99 -14.56 -12.18
C LEU A 97 -9.28 -15.38 -11.10
N ARG A 98 -9.68 -15.17 -9.85
CA ARG A 98 -9.16 -15.90 -8.68
C ARG A 98 -10.22 -16.87 -8.18
N TYR A 99 -10.11 -18.14 -8.57
CA TYR A 99 -11.13 -19.16 -8.24
C TYR A 99 -11.39 -19.31 -6.74
N ALA A 100 -10.36 -19.15 -5.90
CA ALA A 100 -10.53 -19.19 -4.45
C ALA A 100 -11.41 -18.04 -3.94
N ASP A 101 -11.18 -16.81 -4.42
CA ASP A 101 -11.95 -15.62 -4.05
C ASP A 101 -13.42 -15.79 -4.48
N THR A 102 -13.67 -16.30 -5.69
CA THR A 102 -15.03 -16.59 -6.17
C THR A 102 -15.72 -17.67 -5.33
N LYS A 103 -15.04 -18.79 -5.06
CA LYS A 103 -15.58 -19.90 -4.27
C LYS A 103 -15.91 -19.47 -2.84
N ASN A 104 -15.01 -18.69 -2.23
CA ASN A 104 -15.14 -18.23 -0.85
C ASN A 104 -15.99 -16.96 -0.72
N LYS A 105 -16.49 -16.40 -1.82
CA LYS A 105 -17.25 -15.14 -1.87
C LYS A 105 -16.52 -14.00 -1.15
N PHE A 106 -15.22 -13.89 -1.41
CA PHE A 106 -14.38 -12.91 -0.75
C PHE A 106 -14.88 -11.48 -1.03
N SER A 107 -15.12 -10.71 0.05
CA SER A 107 -15.49 -9.30 -0.01
C SER A 107 -14.73 -8.52 1.06
N PRO A 108 -13.94 -7.48 0.70
CA PRO A 108 -13.18 -6.68 1.66
C PRO A 108 -14.04 -5.88 2.66
N SER A 109 -15.26 -5.50 2.23
CA SER A 109 -16.02 -4.40 2.84
C SER A 109 -16.65 -4.70 4.22
N SER A 110 -16.67 -5.96 4.66
CA SER A 110 -17.30 -6.34 5.93
C SER A 110 -16.36 -6.27 7.14
N ILE A 111 -15.04 -6.17 6.93
CA ILE A 111 -14.06 -6.33 8.02
C ILE A 111 -13.09 -5.14 8.08
N PHE A 112 -12.71 -4.57 6.94
CA PHE A 112 -11.75 -3.48 6.91
C PHE A 112 -12.12 -2.37 5.93
N LYS A 113 -11.59 -1.19 6.22
CA LYS A 113 -11.68 0.01 5.41
C LYS A 113 -10.34 0.23 4.68
N ILE A 114 -10.40 0.62 3.40
CA ILE A 114 -9.20 1.02 2.63
C ILE A 114 -8.71 2.38 3.11
N GLY A 115 -7.56 2.44 3.76
CA GLY A 115 -7.07 3.63 4.47
C GLY A 115 -6.87 4.88 3.63
N GLN A 116 -6.90 4.78 2.30
CA GLN A 116 -6.75 5.93 1.40
C GLN A 116 -8.03 6.76 1.22
N PHE A 117 -9.20 6.22 1.56
CA PHE A 117 -10.51 6.84 1.27
C PHE A 117 -11.27 7.32 2.52
N PHE A 118 -10.56 7.56 3.62
CA PHE A 118 -11.11 8.03 4.90
C PHE A 118 -10.24 9.15 5.47
#